data_AF-A0A9C9MJG8-F1
#
_entry.id   AF-A0A9C9MJG8-F1
#
_cell.length_a   1.000
_cell.length_b   1.000
_cell.length_c   1.000
_cell.angle_alpha   90.00
_cell.angle_beta   90.00
_cell.angle_gamma   90.00
#
_symmetry.space_group_name_H-M   'P 1'
#
loop_
_entity.id
_entity.type
_entity.pdbx_description
1 polymer ?
#
loop_
_entity_poly.entity_id
_entity_poly.type
_entity_poly.pdbx_seq_one_letter_code
_entity_poly.pdbx_strand_id
1 'polypeptide(L)' 'MSMTDPIADYLTRIRNALQANHKYVDIPASTMKRKISRILIEQGYIKKYILIDDGKQGLIRIWLKYDADKNPVISKLIRA' A
#
# COMPACT_ATOMS: atom_id res chain seq x y z
N MET A 1 6.53 -13.35 -16.20
CA MET A 1 7.16 -13.40 -14.86
C MET A 1 6.10 -13.88 -13.88
N SER A 2 6.29 -15.05 -13.25
CA SER A 2 5.39 -15.51 -12.19
C SER A 2 5.63 -14.64 -10.94
N MET A 3 4.56 -14.07 -10.39
CA MET A 3 4.62 -13.34 -9.13
C MET A 3 4.72 -14.36 -8.00
N THR A 4 5.93 -14.62 -7.53
CA THR A 4 6.21 -15.61 -6.48
C THR A 4 5.72 -15.18 -5.10
N ASP A 5 5.61 -13.87 -4.84
CA ASP A 5 5.08 -13.37 -3.56
C ASP A 5 4.20 -12.10 -3.71
N PRO A 6 2.86 -12.28 -3.67
CA PRO A 6 1.93 -11.16 -3.79
C PRO A 6 2.01 -10.14 -2.64
N ILE A 7 2.47 -10.54 -1.45
CA ILE A 7 2.56 -9.66 -0.28
C ILE A 7 3.87 -8.87 -0.32
N ALA A 8 4.98 -9.51 -0.71
CA ALA A 8 6.25 -8.82 -0.90
C ALA A 8 6.13 -7.71 -1.95
N ASP A 9 5.46 -7.99 -3.07
CA ASP A 9 5.18 -6.97 -4.11
C ASP A 9 4.30 -5.84 -3.56
N TYR A 10 3.27 -6.16 -2.76
CA TYR A 10 2.42 -5.15 -2.12
C TYR A 10 3.24 -4.19 -1.24
N LEU A 11 4.08 -4.73 -0.34
CA LEU A 11 4.93 -3.91 0.53
C LEU A 11 5.97 -3.11 -0.27
N THR A 12 6.54 -3.71 -1.31
CA THR A 12 7.52 -3.07 -2.19
C THR A 12 6.91 -1.90 -2.96
N ARG A 13 5.68 -2.04 -3.47
CA ARG A 13 4.95 -0.94 -4.15
C ARG A 13 4.70 0.23 -3.22
N ILE A 14 4.29 -0.04 -1.98
CA ILE A 14 4.10 1.01 -0.96
C ILE A 14 5.42 1.72 -0.67
N ARG A 15 6.49 0.96 -0.41
CA ARG A 15 7.83 1.51 -0.15
C ARG A 15 8.32 2.40 -1.29
N ASN A 16 8.20 1.92 -2.54
CA ASN A 16 8.65 2.67 -3.70
C ASN A 16 7.82 3.94 -3.90
N ALA A 17 6.50 3.88 -3.67
CA ALA A 17 5.63 5.05 -3.74
C ALA A 17 5.92 6.08 -2.63
N LEU A 18 6.28 5.61 -1.41
CA LEU A 18 6.74 6.49 -0.33
C LEU A 18 8.02 7.21 -0.72
N GLN A 19 9.03 6.48 -1.22
CA GLN A 19 10.31 7.04 -1.68
C GLN A 19 10.14 8.01 -2.85
N ALA A 20 9.20 7.74 -3.76
CA ALA A 20 8.86 8.61 -4.88
C ALA A 20 7.97 9.80 -4.50
N ASN A 21 7.63 10.00 -3.22
CA ASN A 21 6.74 11.06 -2.73
C ASN A 21 5.37 11.08 -3.43
N HIS A 22 4.84 9.91 -3.79
CA HIS A 22 3.52 9.81 -4.40
C HIS A 22 2.40 10.05 -3.38
N LYS A 23 1.34 10.73 -3.81
CA LYS A 23 0.16 10.96 -2.95
C LYS A 23 -0.61 9.66 -2.68
N TYR A 24 -0.62 8.75 -3.64
CA TYR A 24 -1.31 7.46 -3.56
C TYR A 24 -0.58 6.40 -4.39
N VAL A 25 -0.90 5.13 -4.12
CA VAL A 25 -0.43 3.99 -4.89
C VAL A 25 -1.58 3.04 -5.19
N ASP A 26 -1.61 2.51 -6.42
CA ASP A 26 -2.59 1.54 -6.87
C ASP A 26 -1.97 0.13 -6.88
N ILE A 27 -2.61 -0.81 -6.19
CA ILE A 27 -2.13 -2.19 -6.06
C ILE A 27 -3.26 -3.15 -6.43
N PRO A 28 -2.99 -4.20 -7.22
CA PRO A 28 -3.99 -5.23 -7.51
C PRO A 28 -4.57 -5.83 -6.24
N ALA A 29 -5.90 -5.85 -6.15
CA ALA A 29 -6.60 -6.27 -4.95
C ALA A 29 -6.58 -7.80 -4.79
N SER A 30 -6.47 -8.21 -3.53
CA SER A 30 -6.60 -9.60 -3.09
C SER A 30 -7.19 -9.57 -1.69
N THR A 31 -7.93 -10.60 -1.28
CA THR A 31 -8.52 -10.71 0.05
C THR A 31 -7.50 -10.45 1.16
N MET A 32 -6.28 -10.97 1.00
CA MET A 32 -5.22 -10.76 1.98
C MET A 32 -4.70 -9.32 2.00
N LYS A 33 -4.47 -8.71 0.82
CA LYS A 33 -4.03 -7.30 0.70
C LYS A 33 -5.07 -6.33 1.25
N ARG A 34 -6.36 -6.62 1.11
CA ARG A 34 -7.45 -5.84 1.70
C ARG A 34 -7.38 -5.86 3.23
N LYS A 35 -7.17 -7.04 3.83
CA LYS A 35 -6.98 -7.18 5.29
C LYS A 35 -5.75 -6.42 5.78
N ILE A 36 -4.61 -6.52 5.07
CA ILE A 36 -3.40 -5.78 5.41
C ILE A 36 -3.65 -4.27 5.34
N SER A 37 -4.30 -3.78 4.27
CA SER A 37 -4.65 -2.36 4.11
C SER A 37 -5.53 -1.85 5.26
N ARG A 38 -6.48 -2.68 5.71
CA ARG A 38 -7.31 -2.39 6.88
C ARG A 38 -6.49 -2.21 8.15
N ILE A 39 -5.56 -3.13 8.43
CA ILE A 39 -4.69 -3.03 9.61
C ILE A 39 -3.83 -1.76 9.52
N LEU A 40 -3.29 -1.44 8.34
CA LEU A 40 -2.46 -0.25 8.15
C LEU A 40 -3.21 1.06 8.43
N ILE A 41 -4.50 1.15 8.08
CA ILE A 41 -5.30 2.34 8.41
C ILE A 41 -5.68 2.36 9.89
N GLU A 42 -6.03 1.22 10.50
CA GLU A 42 -6.39 1.11 11.91
C GLU A 42 -5.22 1.50 12.82
N GLN A 43 -3.98 1.17 12.42
CA GLN A 43 -2.76 1.58 13.11
C GLN A 43 -2.27 2.99 12.72
N GLY A 44 -2.97 3.69 11.81
CA GLY A 44 -2.66 5.07 11.45
C GLY A 44 -1.42 5.28 10.57
N TYR A 45 -0.92 4.22 9.92
CA TYR A 45 0.24 4.26 9.03
C TYR A 45 -0.07 4.83 7.64
N ILE A 46 -1.30 4.63 7.17
CA ILE A 46 -1.79 5.20 5.90
C ILE A 46 -2.92 6.19 6.18
N LYS A 47 -3.18 7.11 5.24
CA LYS A 47 -4.20 8.15 5.44
C LYS A 47 -5.62 7.64 5.13
N LYS A 48 -5.74 6.85 4.08
CA LYS A 48 -7.00 6.29 3.58
C LYS A 48 -6.69 5.14 2.62
N TYR A 49 -7.61 4.20 2.45
CA TYR A 49 -7.62 3.34 1.27
C TYR A 49 -9.04 3.26 0.69
N ILE A 50 -9.14 3.00 -0.61
CA ILE A 50 -10.41 2.63 -1.26
C ILE A 50 -10.21 1.38 -2.11
N LEU A 51 -11.31 0.68 -2.36
CA LEU A 51 -11.39 -0.41 -3.31
C LEU A 51 -12.04 0.12 -4.58
N ILE A 52 -11.34 -0.01 -5.69
CA ILE A 52 -11.81 0.35 -7.03
C ILE A 52 -12.12 -0.95 -7.75
N ASP A 53 -13.32 -1.06 -8.30
CA ASP A 53 -13.66 -2.16 -9.20
C ASP A 53 -13.19 -1.82 -10.61
N ASP A 54 -12.33 -2.66 -11.17
CA ASP A 54 -11.76 -2.51 -12.52
C ASP A 54 -12.33 -3.56 -13.50
N GLY A 55 -13.39 -4.29 -13.11
CA GLY A 55 -13.96 -5.39 -13.88
C GLY A 55 -13.07 -6.63 -13.94
N LYS A 56 -12.01 -6.68 -13.13
CA LYS A 56 -11.09 -7.83 -13.01
C LYS A 56 -11.01 -8.27 -11.55
N GLN A 57 -9.83 -8.12 -10.93
CA GLN A 57 -9.59 -8.47 -9.53
C GLN A 57 -9.83 -7.28 -8.57
N GLY A 58 -10.06 -6.09 -9.12
CA GLY A 58 -10.12 -4.82 -8.42
C GLY A 58 -8.75 -4.26 -8.10
N LEU A 59 -8.72 -2.99 -7.71
CA LEU A 59 -7.55 -2.25 -7.26
C LEU A 59 -7.75 -1.74 -5.84
N ILE A 60 -6.67 -1.71 -5.07
CA ILE A 60 -6.61 -1.04 -3.77
C ILE A 60 -5.81 0.24 -4.01
N ARG A 61 -6.48 1.38 -3.89
CA ARG A 61 -5.81 2.69 -3.90
C ARG A 61 -5.55 3.12 -2.47
N ILE A 62 -4.28 3.27 -2.13
CA ILE A 62 -3.81 3.63 -0.78
C ILE A 62 -3.25 5.04 -0.82
N TRP A 63 -3.76 5.92 0.03
CA TRP A 63 -3.19 7.25 0.26
C TRP A 63 -2.12 7.16 1.33
N LEU A 64 -0.91 7.55 0.96
CA LEU A 64 0.24 7.53 1.83
C LEU A 64 0.20 8.71 2.80
N LYS A 65 0.76 8.50 4.00
CA LYS A 65 0.83 9.49 5.06
C LYS A 65 2.28 9.96 5.20
N TYR A 66 2.45 11.27 5.25
CA TYR A 66 3.73 11.94 5.45
C TYR A 66 3.62 12.85 6.68
N ASP A 67 4.74 13.10 7.36
CA ASP A 67 4.81 14.08 8.44
C ASP A 67 4.83 15.52 7.90
N ALA A 68 4.93 16.51 8.80
CA ALA A 68 4.99 17.93 8.46
C ALA A 68 6.24 18.28 7.64
N ASP A 69 7.33 17.53 7.83
CA ASP A 69 8.62 17.68 7.17
C ASP A 69 8.72 16.87 5.86
N LYS A 70 7.61 16.28 5.41
CA LYS A 70 7.48 15.39 4.25
C LYS A 70 8.24 14.06 4.37
N ASN A 71 8.68 13.66 5.56
CA ASN A 71 9.19 12.32 5.76
C ASN A 71 8.04 11.30 5.75
N PRO A 72 8.26 10.11 5.17
CA PRO A 72 7.28 9.05 5.22
C PRO A 72 7.07 8.57 6.67
N VAL A 73 5.81 8.49 7.12
CA VAL A 73 5.48 7.98 8.46
C VAL A 73 5.89 6.52 8.64
N ILE A 74 6.00 5.78 7.53
CA ILE A 74 6.50 4.41 7.52
C ILE A 74 8.01 4.43 7.27
N SER A 75 8.78 4.14 8.32
CA SER A 75 10.25 4.14 8.30
C SER A 75 10.86 2.91 7.62
N LYS A 76 10.26 1.72 7.81
CA LYS A 76 10.77 0.47 7.21
C LYS A 76 9.66 -0.54 6.93
N LEU A 77 9.68 -1.12 5.73
CA LEU A 77 8.83 -2.23 5.30
C LEU A 77 9.74 -3.39 4.91
N ILE A 78 9.78 -4.47 5.72
CA ILE A 78 10.52 -5.69 5.42
C ILE A 78 9.57 -6.87 5.50
N ARG A 79 9.71 -7.80 4.55
CA ARG A 79 9.18 -9.15 4.67
C ARG A 79 10.34 -10.06 5.09
N ALA A 80 10.21 -10.69 6.26
CA ALA A 80 11.15 -11.69 6.77
C ALA A 80 10.87 -13.05 6.12
#